data_AF-A0A1Y0G891-F1
#
_entry.id   AF-A0A1Y0G891-F1
#
_cell.length_a   1.000
_cell.length_b   1.000
_cell.length_c   1.000
_cell.angle_alpha   90.00
_cell.angle_beta   90.00
_cell.angle_gamma   90.00
#
_symmetry.space_group_name_H-M   'P 1'
#
loop_
_entity.id
_entity.type
_entity.pdbx_description
1 polymer ?
#
loop_
_entity_poly.entity_id
_entity_poly.type
_entity_poly.pdbx_seq_one_letter_code
_entity_poly.pdbx_strand_id
1 'polypeptide(L)'
;MKSMSKWKLSVGLALAGATFGVGAYTYEQLSMEEKLRIVPAAHVSGKLHLLPATMETTQWGWFDNAQTPVMTIMPGDTVALETMMHSHNQIVPGTTLETIKKLRIDNPGRGPHTLTGPIFVEGAEPGDVLKIHINKIMPRSYATNFNIPGMFGEFPKEFQDGQVKYFYLDMDKKVTEFAPGIEIPLHPFPGTIGVARAEPGKYSSVPPGPFGGNMDIRELTEGTTLYLPVFVKGALLWSGDSHAAQGNGEINLTALETAFKEMNITVDVIKGTKLDWPRIETSRNWITMGYDNDLNKAWDIAKAETGKYLGQQRGISPEKAVGLMQKVSDCRISEVVNIKKGVYCMNPKDAKSTITVDHPVAETNRYWVTTATDADLNKAMDQASMAMIGLLQEKKGLSRLDSYGLASMSMDCRLGDLSDDSKSVHCLMPKSLWVAKK
;
A
#
# COMPACT_ATOMS: atom_id res chain seq x y z
N MET A 1 -42.65 -69.32 -3.69
CA MET A 1 -42.67 -69.15 -5.16
C MET A 1 -43.67 -68.07 -5.53
N LYS A 2 -43.29 -67.15 -6.42
CA LYS A 2 -44.07 -66.06 -7.07
C LYS A 2 -44.37 -64.77 -6.27
N SER A 3 -43.66 -63.70 -6.70
CA SER A 3 -44.16 -62.40 -7.19
C SER A 3 -45.25 -61.62 -6.44
N MET A 4 -44.91 -60.38 -6.01
CA MET A 4 -45.69 -59.12 -6.06
C MET A 4 -44.76 -57.96 -5.59
N SER A 5 -44.25 -57.06 -6.45
CA SER A 5 -44.82 -55.76 -6.91
C SER A 5 -45.31 -54.87 -5.75
N LYS A 6 -44.64 -53.78 -5.34
CA LYS A 6 -44.75 -52.33 -5.77
C LYS A 6 -44.45 -51.53 -4.47
N TRP A 7 -43.77 -50.38 -4.35
CA TRP A 7 -43.80 -49.11 -5.09
C TRP A 7 -42.61 -48.20 -4.69
N LYS A 8 -42.36 -47.20 -5.53
CA LYS A 8 -41.29 -46.18 -5.51
C LYS A 8 -41.48 -45.12 -4.41
N LEU A 9 -40.37 -44.56 -3.92
CA LEU A 9 -40.19 -43.10 -3.83
C LEU A 9 -38.69 -42.75 -3.84
N SER A 10 -38.13 -42.52 -5.02
CA SER A 10 -36.83 -41.87 -5.19
C SER A 10 -37.06 -40.37 -5.34
N VAL A 11 -36.78 -39.62 -4.27
CA VAL A 11 -36.69 -38.16 -4.31
C VAL A 11 -35.31 -37.85 -4.89
N GLY A 12 -35.26 -37.63 -6.20
CA GLY A 12 -34.11 -36.98 -6.84
C GLY A 12 -34.13 -35.51 -6.48
N LEU A 13 -33.23 -35.09 -5.58
CA LEU A 13 -32.87 -33.69 -5.46
C LEU A 13 -32.04 -33.33 -6.70
N ALA A 14 -32.69 -32.77 -7.71
CA ALA A 14 -32.00 -32.02 -8.74
C ALA A 14 -31.47 -30.75 -8.08
N LEU A 15 -30.20 -30.75 -7.70
CA LEU A 15 -29.45 -29.51 -7.45
C LEU A 15 -29.37 -28.78 -8.79
N ALA A 16 -30.31 -27.86 -9.02
CA ALA A 16 -30.14 -26.81 -10.00
C ALA A 16 -28.98 -25.95 -9.51
N GLY A 17 -27.78 -26.22 -10.02
CA GLY A 17 -26.67 -25.31 -9.93
C GLY A 17 -27.07 -24.02 -10.62
N ALA A 18 -27.38 -22.99 -9.85
CA ALA A 18 -27.46 -21.63 -10.36
C ALA A 18 -26.04 -21.21 -10.74
N THR A 19 -25.67 -21.46 -12.00
CA THR A 19 -24.58 -20.74 -12.65
C THR A 19 -25.01 -19.28 -12.72
N PHE A 20 -24.59 -18.47 -11.74
CA PHE A 20 -24.63 -17.02 -11.87
C PHE A 20 -23.63 -16.65 -12.96
N GLY A 21 -24.12 -16.61 -14.20
CA GLY A 21 -23.45 -15.94 -15.29
C GLY A 21 -23.41 -14.46 -14.94
N VAL A 22 -22.29 -13.99 -14.39
CA VAL A 22 -21.95 -12.56 -14.39
C VAL A 22 -21.63 -12.22 -15.84
N GLY A 23 -22.67 -12.01 -16.63
CA GLY A 23 -22.58 -11.35 -17.92
C GLY A 23 -22.45 -9.86 -17.66
N ALA A 24 -21.49 -9.21 -18.32
CA ALA A 24 -21.35 -7.77 -18.30
C ALA A 24 -22.69 -7.11 -18.63
N TYR A 25 -23.16 -6.22 -17.77
CA TYR A 25 -24.32 -5.40 -18.10
C TYR A 25 -23.91 -4.44 -19.21
N THR A 26 -24.62 -4.47 -20.35
CA THR A 26 -24.46 -3.43 -21.37
C THR A 26 -24.88 -2.09 -20.77
N TYR A 27 -24.39 -0.96 -21.32
CA TYR A 27 -24.77 0.37 -20.83
C TYR A 27 -26.29 0.53 -20.68
N GLU A 28 -27.07 -0.08 -21.56
CA GLU A 28 -28.54 -0.07 -21.52
C GLU A 28 -29.10 -0.74 -20.26
N GLN A 29 -28.43 -1.77 -19.75
CA GLN A 29 -28.82 -2.55 -18.57
C GLN A 29 -28.40 -1.91 -17.24
N LEU A 30 -27.59 -0.85 -17.25
CA LEU A 30 -27.27 -0.09 -16.04
C LEU A 30 -28.49 0.68 -15.53
N SER A 31 -28.61 0.78 -14.20
CA SER A 31 -29.56 1.66 -13.53
C SER A 31 -29.29 3.13 -13.86
N MET A 32 -30.27 4.00 -13.62
CA MET A 32 -30.10 5.44 -13.88
C MET A 32 -28.99 6.04 -13.00
N GLU A 33 -28.85 5.59 -11.75
CA GLU A 33 -27.79 6.03 -10.84
C GLU A 33 -26.40 5.63 -11.32
N GLU A 34 -26.25 4.42 -11.86
CA GLU A 34 -24.98 3.96 -12.44
C GLU A 34 -24.63 4.74 -13.72
N LYS A 35 -25.64 5.05 -14.55
CA LYS A 35 -25.43 5.88 -15.76
C LYS A 35 -24.97 7.29 -15.42
N LEU A 36 -25.47 7.89 -14.34
CA LEU A 36 -25.05 9.22 -13.87
C LEU A 36 -23.58 9.26 -13.41
N ARG A 37 -22.98 8.10 -13.11
CA ARG A 37 -21.56 7.99 -12.74
C ARG A 37 -20.64 7.93 -13.96
N ILE A 38 -21.16 7.84 -15.19
CA ILE A 38 -20.36 7.76 -16.41
C ILE A 38 -20.38 9.10 -17.13
N VAL A 39 -19.22 9.72 -17.32
CA VAL A 39 -19.08 11.04 -17.94
C VAL A 39 -18.28 10.93 -19.23
N PRO A 40 -18.75 11.51 -20.36
CA PRO A 40 -17.91 11.71 -21.55
C PRO A 40 -16.80 12.70 -21.20
N ALA A 41 -15.55 12.25 -21.24
CA ALA A 41 -14.40 13.09 -20.92
C ALA A 41 -13.44 13.14 -22.11
N ALA A 42 -13.25 14.33 -22.68
CA ALA A 42 -12.49 14.55 -23.92
C ALA A 42 -10.98 14.27 -23.82
N HIS A 43 -10.46 14.01 -22.61
CA HIS A 43 -9.03 13.85 -22.33
C HIS A 43 -8.64 12.47 -21.77
N VAL A 44 -9.55 11.50 -21.75
CA VAL A 44 -9.27 10.12 -21.36
C VAL A 44 -9.49 9.18 -22.55
N SER A 45 -8.67 8.13 -22.66
CA SER A 45 -8.74 7.17 -23.78
C SER A 45 -9.98 6.28 -23.73
N GLY A 46 -10.59 6.10 -22.55
CA GLY A 46 -11.82 5.33 -22.30
C GLY A 46 -12.93 6.18 -21.69
N LYS A 47 -13.86 5.55 -20.96
CA LYS A 47 -14.90 6.25 -20.19
C LYS A 47 -14.35 6.72 -18.84
N LEU A 48 -14.84 7.86 -18.36
CA LEU A 48 -14.62 8.28 -16.98
C LEU A 48 -15.79 7.82 -16.11
N HIS A 49 -15.48 7.09 -15.04
CA HIS A 49 -16.41 6.63 -14.02
C HIS A 49 -16.17 7.35 -12.70
N LEU A 50 -17.24 7.78 -12.04
CA LEU A 50 -17.20 8.36 -10.71
C LEU A 50 -17.56 7.31 -9.66
N LEU A 51 -16.64 7.02 -8.73
CA LEU A 51 -16.87 6.07 -7.64
C LEU A 51 -16.79 6.80 -6.29
N PRO A 52 -17.90 7.39 -5.81
CA PRO A 52 -17.91 8.06 -4.51
C PRO A 52 -17.68 7.06 -3.39
N ALA A 53 -17.17 7.53 -2.25
CA ALA A 53 -16.95 6.71 -1.07
C ALA A 53 -18.18 6.82 -0.16
N THR A 54 -19.01 5.78 -0.19
CA THR A 54 -20.27 5.68 0.55
C THR A 54 -20.31 4.36 1.32
N MET A 55 -21.31 4.14 2.17
CA MET A 55 -21.44 2.88 2.89
C MET A 55 -21.74 1.70 1.96
N GLU A 56 -22.27 1.98 0.76
CA GLU A 56 -22.64 1.01 -0.27
C GLU A 56 -21.47 0.68 -1.21
N THR A 57 -20.52 1.61 -1.36
CA THR A 57 -19.35 1.48 -2.25
C THR A 57 -18.05 1.21 -1.53
N THR A 58 -18.08 1.18 -0.19
CA THR A 58 -16.93 0.88 0.65
C THR A 58 -17.19 -0.30 1.57
N GLN A 59 -16.11 -0.95 1.98
CA GLN A 59 -16.12 -1.94 3.04
C GLN A 59 -15.02 -1.63 4.06
N TRP A 60 -15.24 -2.03 5.31
CA TRP A 60 -14.26 -1.83 6.37
C TRP A 60 -13.46 -3.10 6.63
N GLY A 61 -12.17 -3.04 6.33
CA GLY A 61 -11.13 -3.86 6.95
C GLY A 61 -10.96 -5.29 6.42
N TRP A 62 -11.64 -5.63 5.32
CA TRP A 62 -11.60 -6.97 4.73
C TRP A 62 -11.45 -6.99 3.19
N PHE A 63 -10.58 -7.86 2.68
CA PHE A 63 -10.68 -8.32 1.30
C PHE A 63 -11.57 -9.57 1.27
N ASP A 64 -12.62 -9.54 0.46
CA ASP A 64 -13.54 -10.68 0.28
C ASP A 64 -13.85 -10.86 -1.19
N ASN A 65 -13.42 -11.98 -1.77
CA ASN A 65 -13.63 -12.26 -3.19
C ASN A 65 -15.05 -12.74 -3.52
N ALA A 66 -15.92 -12.91 -2.52
CA ALA A 66 -17.36 -13.09 -2.71
C ALA A 66 -18.14 -11.77 -2.72
N GLN A 67 -17.49 -10.63 -2.42
CA GLN A 67 -18.16 -9.32 -2.42
C GLN A 67 -18.61 -8.95 -3.84
N THR A 68 -19.89 -8.57 -3.97
CA THR A 68 -20.45 -8.11 -5.23
C THR A 68 -19.72 -6.85 -5.69
N PRO A 69 -19.30 -6.76 -6.97
CA PRO A 69 -18.74 -5.54 -7.53
C PRO A 69 -19.68 -4.35 -7.36
N VAL A 70 -19.11 -3.21 -6.96
CA VAL A 70 -19.84 -1.94 -6.84
C VAL A 70 -19.78 -1.11 -8.13
N MET A 71 -18.95 -1.55 -9.08
CA MET A 71 -18.73 -0.95 -10.39
C MET A 71 -18.11 -1.99 -11.33
N THR A 72 -18.45 -1.93 -12.61
CA THR A 72 -17.78 -2.67 -13.69
C THR A 72 -17.21 -1.68 -14.70
N ILE A 73 -15.96 -1.89 -15.12
CA ILE A 73 -15.27 -1.05 -16.10
C ILE A 73 -14.69 -1.89 -17.24
N MET A 74 -14.49 -1.26 -18.41
CA MET A 74 -13.75 -1.86 -19.51
C MET A 74 -12.25 -1.54 -19.38
N PRO A 75 -11.34 -2.39 -19.90
CA PRO A 75 -9.94 -2.03 -20.02
C PRO A 75 -9.76 -0.71 -20.79
N GLY A 76 -8.91 0.18 -20.27
CA GLY A 76 -8.68 1.53 -20.78
C GLY A 76 -9.60 2.61 -20.17
N ASP A 77 -10.62 2.23 -19.40
CA ASP A 77 -11.45 3.18 -18.66
C ASP A 77 -10.70 3.80 -17.48
N THR A 78 -11.19 4.97 -17.08
CA THR A 78 -10.69 5.75 -15.95
C THR A 78 -11.72 5.79 -14.84
N VAL A 79 -11.30 5.61 -13.59
CA VAL A 79 -12.14 5.74 -12.39
C VAL A 79 -11.60 6.89 -11.53
N ALA A 80 -12.41 7.91 -11.31
CA ALA A 80 -12.20 8.90 -10.26
C ALA A 80 -12.91 8.40 -8.99
N LEU A 81 -12.15 7.80 -8.08
CA LEU A 81 -12.65 7.24 -6.84
C LEU A 81 -12.35 8.13 -5.64
N GLU A 82 -13.27 8.17 -4.70
CA GLU A 82 -13.04 8.77 -3.38
C GLU A 82 -12.61 7.67 -2.40
N THR A 83 -11.99 8.06 -1.29
CA THR A 83 -11.77 7.18 -0.14
C THR A 83 -12.34 7.79 1.14
N MET A 84 -12.49 6.96 2.16
CA MET A 84 -12.84 7.40 3.52
C MET A 84 -11.62 7.29 4.43
N MET A 85 -11.64 8.05 5.53
CA MET A 85 -10.73 7.80 6.64
C MET A 85 -10.97 6.38 7.20
N HIS A 86 -10.00 5.92 7.99
CA HIS A 86 -10.08 4.67 8.74
C HIS A 86 -11.42 4.50 9.47
N SER A 87 -11.86 3.25 9.55
CA SER A 87 -13.07 2.83 10.25
C SER A 87 -14.34 3.53 9.77
N HIS A 88 -14.54 3.63 8.45
CA HIS A 88 -15.68 4.30 7.82
C HIS A 88 -15.85 5.75 8.31
N ASN A 89 -14.80 6.57 8.19
CA ASN A 89 -14.79 7.98 8.65
C ASN A 89 -14.95 8.18 10.17
N GLN A 90 -14.74 7.15 11.00
CA GLN A 90 -14.80 7.32 12.47
C GLN A 90 -13.51 7.91 13.06
N ILE A 91 -12.39 7.88 12.33
CA ILE A 91 -11.14 8.54 12.74
C ILE A 91 -10.98 9.84 11.93
N VAL A 92 -11.43 10.95 12.52
CA VAL A 92 -11.44 12.30 11.93
C VAL A 92 -11.02 13.31 13.00
N PRO A 93 -10.67 14.57 12.66
CA PRO A 93 -10.32 15.59 13.64
C PRO A 93 -11.32 15.68 14.80
N GLY A 94 -10.82 15.45 16.01
CA GLY A 94 -11.61 15.40 17.24
C GLY A 94 -11.86 13.99 17.80
N THR A 95 -11.63 12.92 17.04
CA THR A 95 -11.72 11.55 17.57
C THR A 95 -10.64 11.34 18.64
N THR A 96 -11.02 10.77 19.79
CA THR A 96 -10.07 10.55 20.90
C THR A 96 -9.27 9.26 20.72
N LEU A 97 -8.09 9.19 21.34
CA LEU A 97 -7.29 7.96 21.37
C LEU A 97 -8.06 6.77 21.96
N GLU A 98 -8.87 7.01 23.00
CA GLU A 98 -9.73 5.96 23.61
C GLU A 98 -10.77 5.43 22.63
N THR A 99 -11.38 6.32 21.83
CA THR A 99 -12.28 5.91 20.74
C THR A 99 -11.55 5.06 19.70
N ILE A 100 -10.37 5.47 19.26
CA ILE A 100 -9.56 4.72 18.28
C ILE A 100 -9.21 3.33 18.84
N LYS A 101 -8.75 3.27 20.09
CA LYS A 101 -8.45 2.02 20.79
C LYS A 101 -9.66 1.11 20.88
N LYS A 102 -10.83 1.67 21.27
CA LYS A 102 -12.09 0.94 21.32
C LYS A 102 -12.49 0.35 19.97
N LEU A 103 -12.37 1.12 18.88
CA LEU A 103 -12.67 0.63 17.53
C LEU A 103 -11.82 -0.59 17.16
N ARG A 104 -10.53 -0.59 17.53
CA ARG A 104 -9.62 -1.73 17.29
C ARG A 104 -9.97 -2.95 18.15
N ILE A 105 -10.29 -2.75 19.42
CA ILE A 105 -10.63 -3.85 20.34
C ILE A 105 -11.98 -4.50 19.96
N ASP A 106 -12.99 -3.70 19.65
CA ASP A 106 -14.34 -4.18 19.34
C ASP A 106 -14.44 -4.89 17.98
N ASN A 107 -13.43 -4.74 17.10
CA ASN A 107 -13.40 -5.30 15.75
C ASN A 107 -12.16 -6.17 15.51
N PRO A 108 -11.99 -7.29 16.23
CA PRO A 108 -10.79 -8.12 16.13
C PRO A 108 -10.62 -8.73 14.72
N GLY A 109 -9.37 -8.86 14.27
CA GLY A 109 -8.99 -9.42 12.97
C GLY A 109 -9.23 -8.50 11.76
N ARG A 110 -10.05 -7.46 11.92
CA ARG A 110 -10.36 -6.46 10.90
C ARG A 110 -9.24 -5.42 10.81
N GLY A 111 -8.87 -5.01 9.59
CA GLY A 111 -7.97 -3.86 9.42
C GLY A 111 -8.67 -2.53 9.73
N PRO A 112 -7.94 -1.45 10.04
CA PRO A 112 -8.55 -0.14 10.23
C PRO A 112 -9.04 0.47 8.91
N HIS A 113 -8.54 -0.01 7.77
CA HIS A 113 -8.74 0.55 6.44
C HIS A 113 -10.20 0.48 5.98
N THR A 114 -10.72 1.61 5.48
CA THR A 114 -11.92 1.64 4.64
C THR A 114 -11.50 1.50 3.19
N LEU A 115 -11.99 0.48 2.49
CA LEU A 115 -11.64 0.23 1.09
C LEU A 115 -12.82 0.52 0.16
N THR A 116 -12.62 1.40 -0.82
CA THR A 116 -13.56 1.67 -1.91
C THR A 116 -13.41 0.58 -2.98
N GLY A 117 -14.52 -0.06 -3.35
CA GLY A 117 -14.56 -1.20 -4.28
C GLY A 117 -15.45 -2.36 -3.79
N PRO A 118 -15.39 -3.55 -4.42
CA PRO A 118 -14.50 -3.88 -5.53
C PRO A 118 -15.00 -3.36 -6.88
N ILE A 119 -14.05 -2.97 -7.72
CA ILE A 119 -14.26 -2.69 -9.14
C ILE A 119 -13.97 -3.97 -9.93
N PHE A 120 -14.93 -4.40 -10.76
CA PHE A 120 -14.76 -5.52 -11.68
C PHE A 120 -14.20 -5.00 -13.02
N VAL A 121 -13.10 -5.57 -13.49
CA VAL A 121 -12.47 -5.20 -14.76
C VAL A 121 -12.81 -6.24 -15.84
N GLU A 122 -13.60 -5.85 -16.83
CA GLU A 122 -14.08 -6.77 -17.86
C GLU A 122 -12.91 -7.42 -18.62
N GLY A 123 -12.98 -8.73 -18.82
CA GLY A 123 -11.96 -9.51 -19.56
C GLY A 123 -10.66 -9.78 -18.80
N ALA A 124 -10.50 -9.32 -17.55
CA ALA A 124 -9.41 -9.74 -16.68
C ALA A 124 -9.65 -11.16 -16.16
N GLU A 125 -8.67 -12.04 -16.34
CA GLU A 125 -8.73 -13.45 -15.94
C GLU A 125 -7.49 -13.84 -15.11
N PRO A 126 -7.56 -14.89 -14.27
CA PRO A 126 -6.40 -15.36 -13.53
C PRO A 126 -5.17 -15.59 -14.41
N GLY A 127 -4.02 -15.04 -14.02
CA GLY A 127 -2.77 -15.09 -14.80
C GLY A 127 -2.55 -13.89 -15.73
N ASP A 128 -3.51 -12.97 -15.84
CA ASP A 128 -3.30 -11.64 -16.40
C ASP A 128 -2.68 -10.68 -15.36
N VAL A 129 -2.38 -9.47 -15.81
CA VAL A 129 -1.94 -8.35 -14.96
C VAL A 129 -2.82 -7.14 -15.21
N LEU A 130 -3.33 -6.52 -14.14
CA LEU A 130 -3.90 -5.17 -14.22
C LEU A 130 -2.75 -4.16 -14.32
N LYS A 131 -2.84 -3.25 -15.29
CA LYS A 131 -2.00 -2.06 -15.40
C LYS A 131 -2.81 -0.86 -14.93
N ILE A 132 -2.45 -0.30 -13.78
CA ILE A 132 -3.19 0.76 -13.09
C ILE A 132 -2.33 2.01 -13.09
N HIS A 133 -2.65 2.97 -13.95
CA HIS A 133 -1.96 4.26 -13.99
C HIS A 133 -2.65 5.27 -13.06
N ILE A 134 -1.90 5.88 -12.15
CA ILE A 134 -2.42 6.90 -11.23
C ILE A 134 -2.30 8.26 -11.92
N ASN A 135 -3.42 8.77 -12.45
CA ASN A 135 -3.46 10.04 -13.17
C ASN A 135 -3.40 11.25 -12.23
N LYS A 136 -4.03 11.14 -11.07
CA LYS A 136 -4.19 12.27 -10.13
C LYS A 136 -4.47 11.77 -8.71
N ILE A 137 -3.90 12.45 -7.72
CA ILE A 137 -4.28 12.25 -6.32
C ILE A 137 -4.59 13.60 -5.67
N MET A 138 -5.77 13.68 -5.04
CA MET A 138 -6.17 14.82 -4.23
C MET A 138 -6.59 14.36 -2.83
N PRO A 139 -5.77 14.58 -1.81
CA PRO A 139 -6.19 14.36 -0.43
C PRO A 139 -7.24 15.37 0.04
N ARG A 140 -7.97 14.99 1.08
CA ARG A 140 -8.79 15.90 1.89
C ARG A 140 -7.88 16.88 2.63
N SER A 141 -8.45 17.94 3.17
CA SER A 141 -7.70 19.04 3.81
C SER A 141 -7.17 18.71 5.21
N TYR A 142 -7.25 17.47 5.66
CA TYR A 142 -6.81 17.05 6.98
C TYR A 142 -6.24 15.64 6.96
N ALA A 143 -5.43 15.34 7.97
CA ALA A 143 -4.83 14.04 8.20
C ALA A 143 -4.72 13.73 9.69
N THR A 144 -4.34 12.50 10.02
CA THR A 144 -4.09 12.03 11.39
C THR A 144 -2.84 11.16 11.44
N ASN A 145 -2.14 11.19 12.57
CA ASN A 145 -1.14 10.18 12.93
C ASN A 145 -1.44 9.75 14.37
N PHE A 146 -1.36 8.45 14.64
CA PHE A 146 -1.64 7.95 15.98
C PHE A 146 -0.85 6.69 16.32
N ASN A 147 -0.59 6.52 17.61
CA ASN A 147 -0.04 5.28 18.16
C ASN A 147 -0.89 4.84 19.36
N ILE A 148 -1.37 3.60 19.33
CA ILE A 148 -2.18 3.04 20.42
C ILE A 148 -1.24 2.46 21.48
N PRO A 149 -1.37 2.87 22.75
CA PRO A 149 -0.41 2.53 23.79
C PRO A 149 -0.28 1.01 23.99
N GLY A 150 0.94 0.49 23.89
CA GLY A 150 1.26 -0.91 24.19
C GLY A 150 0.76 -1.96 23.20
N MET A 151 0.10 -1.58 22.09
CA MET A 151 -0.62 -2.54 21.24
C MET A 151 -0.02 -2.76 19.84
N PHE A 152 0.45 -1.71 19.18
CA PHE A 152 0.82 -1.74 17.76
C PHE A 152 2.06 -0.87 17.46
N GLY A 153 2.51 -0.88 16.20
CA GLY A 153 3.78 -0.29 15.75
C GLY A 153 4.94 -1.27 15.91
N GLU A 154 6.16 -0.84 15.56
CA GLU A 154 7.35 -1.70 15.69
C GLU A 154 7.74 -1.91 17.16
N PHE A 155 7.52 -0.90 18.01
CA PHE A 155 8.00 -0.90 19.39
C PHE A 155 6.91 -0.83 20.47
N PRO A 156 5.86 -1.69 20.43
CA PRO A 156 4.74 -1.56 21.37
C PRO A 156 5.17 -1.72 22.83
N LYS A 157 6.20 -2.52 23.11
CA LYS A 157 6.74 -2.69 24.48
C LYS A 157 7.39 -1.41 25.02
N GLU A 158 8.03 -0.63 24.14
CA GLU A 158 8.77 0.59 24.50
C GLU A 158 7.91 1.86 24.48
N PHE A 159 6.66 1.74 24.02
CA PHE A 159 5.69 2.82 23.89
C PHE A 159 4.37 2.43 24.56
N GLN A 160 4.38 2.48 25.90
CA GLN A 160 3.21 2.23 26.74
C GLN A 160 2.27 3.45 26.87
N ASP A 161 2.71 4.61 26.40
CA ASP A 161 1.89 5.81 26.20
C ASP A 161 1.44 5.93 24.74
N GLY A 162 0.37 6.68 24.49
CA GLY A 162 -0.19 6.86 23.16
C GLY A 162 -0.57 8.29 22.86
N GLN A 163 -0.69 8.58 21.57
CA GLN A 163 -1.05 9.90 21.05
C GLN A 163 -1.92 9.74 19.82
N VAL A 164 -2.80 10.73 19.61
CA VAL A 164 -3.40 11.02 18.31
C VAL A 164 -3.15 12.50 18.01
N LYS A 165 -2.66 12.80 16.80
CA LYS A 165 -2.49 14.16 16.31
C LYS A 165 -3.29 14.32 15.02
N TYR A 166 -3.95 15.46 14.90
CA TYR A 166 -4.64 15.86 13.69
C TYR A 166 -3.90 17.02 13.04
N PHE A 167 -3.84 16.97 11.72
CA PHE A 167 -3.08 17.91 10.90
C PHE A 167 -3.99 18.51 9.85
N TYR A 168 -3.78 19.79 9.53
CA TYR A 168 -4.43 20.44 8.40
C TYR A 168 -3.41 20.54 7.26
N LEU A 169 -3.81 20.09 6.08
CA LEU A 169 -2.93 20.02 4.93
C LEU A 169 -2.99 21.33 4.13
N ASP A 170 -1.86 22.01 4.00
CA ASP A 170 -1.71 23.14 3.06
C ASP A 170 -1.41 22.57 1.67
N MET A 171 -2.47 22.41 0.87
CA MET A 171 -2.37 21.80 -0.46
C MET A 171 -1.76 22.73 -1.51
N ASP A 172 -1.74 24.04 -1.27
CA ASP A 172 -1.10 25.01 -2.15
C ASP A 172 0.42 24.94 -2.00
N LYS A 173 0.90 24.90 -0.76
CA LYS A 173 2.34 24.72 -0.45
C LYS A 173 2.79 23.27 -0.47
N LYS A 174 1.85 22.32 -0.47
CA LYS A 174 2.10 20.87 -0.32
C LYS A 174 2.91 20.55 0.93
N VAL A 175 2.52 21.12 2.06
CA VAL A 175 3.12 20.83 3.37
C VAL A 175 2.06 20.67 4.45
N THR A 176 2.43 20.06 5.57
CA THR A 176 1.71 20.22 6.84
C THR A 176 2.68 20.66 7.93
N GLU A 177 2.23 21.49 8.85
CA GLU A 177 3.01 21.79 10.05
C GLU A 177 2.85 20.63 11.05
N PHE A 178 3.96 20.01 11.42
CA PHE A 178 3.99 18.94 12.42
C PHE A 178 4.04 19.48 13.86
N ALA A 179 4.83 20.53 14.03
CA ALA A 179 5.04 21.30 15.25
C ALA A 179 5.64 22.67 14.84
N PRO A 180 5.64 23.70 15.71
CA PRO A 180 6.19 25.01 15.38
C PRO A 180 7.60 24.95 14.76
N GLY A 181 7.71 25.34 13.49
CA GLY A 181 8.97 25.34 12.73
C GLY A 181 9.39 23.97 12.17
N ILE A 182 8.49 22.99 12.14
CA ILE A 182 8.69 21.68 11.50
C ILE A 182 7.59 21.46 10.47
N GLU A 183 7.94 21.48 9.19
CA GLU A 183 7.02 21.25 8.07
C GLU A 183 7.33 19.91 7.38
N ILE A 184 6.31 19.06 7.20
CA ILE A 184 6.41 17.79 6.46
C ILE A 184 5.92 18.03 5.03
N PRO A 185 6.73 17.72 3.99
CA PRO A 185 6.28 17.80 2.61
C PRO A 185 5.26 16.71 2.29
N LEU A 186 4.23 17.07 1.54
CA LEU A 186 3.16 16.16 1.13
C LEU A 186 3.51 15.48 -0.19
N HIS A 187 3.47 14.15 -0.19
CA HIS A 187 3.61 13.29 -1.35
C HIS A 187 2.53 12.21 -1.30
N PRO A 188 1.26 12.55 -1.61
CA PRO A 188 0.14 11.65 -1.36
C PRO A 188 0.20 10.38 -2.22
N PHE A 189 -0.19 9.24 -1.64
CA PHE A 189 -0.25 7.94 -2.29
C PHE A 189 -1.24 7.00 -1.56
N PRO A 190 -1.83 5.99 -2.23
CA PRO A 190 -2.62 4.96 -1.57
C PRO A 190 -1.71 3.96 -0.85
N GLY A 191 -1.82 3.82 0.47
CA GLY A 191 -1.19 2.75 1.24
C GLY A 191 -1.76 1.38 0.85
N THR A 192 -3.09 1.32 0.70
CA THR A 192 -3.81 0.16 0.17
C THR A 192 -4.27 0.34 -1.27
N ILE A 193 -3.76 -0.52 -2.16
CA ILE A 193 -4.35 -0.80 -3.47
C ILE A 193 -4.12 -2.27 -3.82
N GLY A 194 -5.19 -3.01 -4.09
CA GLY A 194 -5.08 -4.46 -4.25
C GLY A 194 -6.27 -5.11 -4.93
N VAL A 195 -6.04 -6.32 -5.40
CA VAL A 195 -7.05 -7.16 -6.05
C VAL A 195 -7.49 -8.32 -5.14
N ALA A 196 -8.53 -9.04 -5.51
CA ALA A 196 -8.96 -10.21 -4.75
C ALA A 196 -7.90 -11.32 -4.79
N ARG A 197 -7.83 -12.07 -3.69
CA ARG A 197 -7.02 -13.28 -3.58
C ARG A 197 -7.68 -14.45 -4.33
N ALA A 198 -6.86 -15.42 -4.71
CA ALA A 198 -7.34 -16.66 -5.33
C ALA A 198 -8.17 -17.48 -4.34
N GLU A 199 -7.73 -17.53 -3.08
CA GLU A 199 -8.39 -18.28 -2.02
C GLU A 199 -9.73 -17.63 -1.64
N PRO A 200 -10.84 -18.38 -1.62
CA PRO A 200 -12.13 -17.87 -1.16
C PRO A 200 -12.10 -17.44 0.30
N GLY A 201 -12.74 -16.31 0.59
CA GLY A 201 -13.06 -15.91 1.95
C GLY A 201 -12.67 -14.48 2.30
N LYS A 202 -12.82 -14.19 3.59
CA LYS A 202 -12.71 -12.86 4.17
C LYS A 202 -11.37 -12.70 4.89
N TYR A 203 -10.48 -11.91 4.30
CA TYR A 203 -9.11 -11.71 4.77
C TYR A 203 -8.90 -10.29 5.27
N SER A 204 -8.16 -10.13 6.37
CA SER A 204 -7.86 -8.80 6.91
C SER A 204 -7.23 -7.90 5.85
N SER A 205 -7.57 -6.62 5.85
CA SER A 205 -6.93 -5.61 4.98
C SER A 205 -5.55 -5.17 5.45
N VAL A 206 -5.05 -5.70 6.58
CA VAL A 206 -3.74 -5.32 7.15
C VAL A 206 -2.56 -5.89 6.36
N PRO A 207 -2.42 -7.21 6.14
CA PRO A 207 -1.19 -7.72 5.53
C PRO A 207 -1.16 -7.53 4.00
N PRO A 208 -0.06 -7.01 3.44
CA PRO A 208 0.17 -7.03 1.98
C PRO A 208 0.44 -8.45 1.44
N GLY A 209 0.53 -8.56 0.11
CA GLY A 209 1.01 -9.77 -0.54
C GLY A 209 1.06 -9.66 -2.07
N PRO A 210 1.13 -10.80 -2.77
CA PRO A 210 1.11 -10.84 -4.24
C PRO A 210 -0.07 -10.11 -4.89
N PHE A 211 -1.18 -9.97 -4.17
CA PHE A 211 -2.39 -9.25 -4.58
C PHE A 211 -2.30 -7.72 -4.37
N GLY A 212 -1.14 -7.19 -3.95
CA GLY A 212 -0.99 -5.83 -3.48
C GLY A 212 -1.50 -5.71 -2.05
N GLY A 213 -2.52 -4.91 -1.84
CA GLY A 213 -3.08 -4.64 -0.52
C GLY A 213 -2.33 -3.49 0.15
N ASN A 214 -2.09 -3.61 1.46
CA ASN A 214 -1.45 -2.59 2.29
C ASN A 214 0.08 -2.56 2.09
N MET A 215 0.51 -2.08 0.94
CA MET A 215 1.93 -2.11 0.56
C MET A 215 2.72 -0.98 1.21
N ASP A 216 2.09 0.18 1.42
CA ASP A 216 2.72 1.34 2.05
C ASP A 216 4.04 1.75 1.35
N ILE A 217 4.02 1.64 0.02
CA ILE A 217 5.12 2.09 -0.84
C ILE A 217 4.83 3.53 -1.27
N ARG A 218 5.47 4.48 -0.58
CA ARG A 218 5.33 5.92 -0.84
C ARG A 218 5.70 6.40 -2.25
N GLU A 219 6.27 5.51 -3.07
CA GLU A 219 6.57 5.79 -4.48
C GLU A 219 5.32 5.71 -5.38
N LEU A 220 4.18 5.17 -4.89
CA LEU A 220 2.87 5.07 -5.60
C LEU A 220 2.15 6.42 -5.74
N THR A 221 2.85 7.41 -6.26
CA THR A 221 2.35 8.78 -6.40
C THR A 221 1.70 9.03 -7.76
N GLU A 222 1.10 10.21 -7.92
CA GLU A 222 0.62 10.71 -9.20
C GLU A 222 1.68 10.56 -10.32
N GLY A 223 1.25 10.00 -11.46
CA GLY A 223 2.10 9.72 -12.61
C GLY A 223 2.79 8.35 -12.60
N THR A 224 2.61 7.54 -11.55
CA THR A 224 3.14 6.16 -11.50
C THR A 224 2.13 5.15 -12.02
N THR A 225 2.62 3.96 -12.39
CA THR A 225 1.80 2.84 -12.84
C THR A 225 2.08 1.61 -11.99
N LEU A 226 1.03 1.03 -11.41
CA LEU A 226 1.10 -0.23 -10.67
C LEU A 226 0.67 -1.38 -11.58
N TYR A 227 1.45 -2.47 -11.56
CA TYR A 227 1.17 -3.72 -12.25
C TYR A 227 0.82 -4.78 -11.20
N LEU A 228 -0.46 -5.20 -11.15
CA LEU A 228 -0.97 -6.16 -10.18
C LEU A 228 -1.35 -7.49 -10.85
N PRO A 229 -0.84 -8.64 -10.37
CA PRO A 229 -1.27 -9.95 -10.85
C PRO A 229 -2.75 -10.20 -10.56
N VAL A 230 -3.47 -10.80 -11.51
CA VAL A 230 -4.89 -11.15 -11.37
C VAL A 230 -5.04 -12.60 -10.89
N PHE A 231 -5.85 -12.81 -9.86
CA PHE A 231 -6.07 -14.12 -9.24
C PHE A 231 -7.49 -14.68 -9.39
N VAL A 232 -8.46 -13.81 -9.68
CA VAL A 232 -9.86 -14.17 -9.91
C VAL A 232 -10.41 -13.42 -11.11
N LYS A 233 -11.48 -13.93 -11.72
CA LYS A 233 -12.16 -13.26 -12.83
C LYS A 233 -12.57 -11.84 -12.43
N GLY A 234 -12.27 -10.89 -13.32
CA GLY A 234 -12.54 -9.47 -13.12
C GLY A 234 -11.62 -8.78 -12.11
N ALA A 235 -10.64 -9.49 -11.55
CA ALA A 235 -9.67 -9.07 -10.54
C ALA A 235 -10.26 -8.63 -9.18
N LEU A 236 -11.37 -7.89 -9.16
CA LEU A 236 -11.94 -7.20 -8.00
C LEU A 236 -10.92 -6.24 -7.39
N LEU A 237 -10.83 -5.02 -7.91
CA LEU A 237 -9.86 -4.01 -7.46
C LEU A 237 -10.46 -3.15 -6.34
N TRP A 238 -9.69 -2.96 -5.27
CA TRP A 238 -9.98 -2.03 -4.18
C TRP A 238 -8.84 -1.03 -3.97
N SER A 239 -9.18 0.13 -3.41
CA SER A 239 -8.19 1.03 -2.82
C SER A 239 -8.74 1.76 -1.59
N GLY A 240 -7.85 2.15 -0.69
CA GLY A 240 -8.15 2.86 0.54
C GLY A 240 -6.86 3.25 1.23
N ASP A 241 -6.93 3.46 2.53
CA ASP A 241 -5.75 3.74 3.37
C ASP A 241 -4.86 4.84 2.78
N SER A 242 -5.45 6.02 2.61
CA SER A 242 -4.84 7.09 1.86
C SER A 242 -3.83 7.82 2.73
N HIS A 243 -2.61 8.04 2.26
CA HIS A 243 -1.59 8.77 3.00
C HIS A 243 -1.26 10.09 2.32
N ALA A 244 -1.02 11.14 3.11
CA ALA A 244 -0.54 12.42 2.62
C ALA A 244 0.99 12.50 2.60
N ALA A 245 1.66 11.74 3.47
CA ALA A 245 3.11 11.56 3.54
C ALA A 245 3.43 10.31 4.38
N GLN A 246 4.54 9.63 4.07
CA GLN A 246 5.04 8.49 4.85
C GLN A 246 6.56 8.39 4.77
N GLY A 247 7.17 7.92 5.86
CA GLY A 247 8.53 7.45 5.88
C GLY A 247 8.67 6.01 5.37
N ASN A 248 9.83 5.68 4.82
CA ASN A 248 10.21 4.28 4.61
C ASN A 248 10.49 3.65 5.98
N GLY A 249 9.64 2.72 6.39
CA GLY A 249 9.63 2.04 7.68
C GLY A 249 8.28 2.10 8.39
N GLU A 250 7.55 3.21 8.29
CA GLU A 250 6.22 3.39 8.94
C GLU A 250 6.16 2.92 10.41
N ILE A 251 7.22 3.22 11.16
CA ILE A 251 7.51 2.49 12.39
C ILE A 251 6.46 2.66 13.50
N ASN A 252 5.69 3.75 13.51
CA ASN A 252 4.70 4.00 14.57
C ASN A 252 3.31 3.42 14.30
N LEU A 253 3.20 2.53 13.30
CA LEU A 253 1.98 1.98 12.70
C LEU A 253 1.36 2.84 11.63
N THR A 254 1.40 4.17 11.77
CA THR A 254 0.62 5.05 10.89
C THR A 254 1.49 6.04 10.15
N ALA A 255 1.04 6.37 8.95
CA ALA A 255 1.59 7.45 8.15
C ALA A 255 0.99 8.81 8.58
N LEU A 256 0.98 9.78 7.67
CA LEU A 256 0.10 10.93 7.73
C LEU A 256 -1.23 10.54 7.06
N GLU A 257 -2.06 9.78 7.79
CA GLU A 257 -3.31 9.17 7.32
C GLU A 257 -4.33 10.22 6.90
N THR A 258 -4.91 10.07 5.72
CA THR A 258 -5.94 10.97 5.17
C THR A 258 -7.00 10.17 4.42
N ALA A 259 -7.82 10.86 3.65
CA ALA A 259 -8.70 10.30 2.65
C ALA A 259 -8.53 11.10 1.36
N PHE A 260 -8.83 10.50 0.22
CA PHE A 260 -8.81 11.16 -1.06
C PHE A 260 -10.21 11.68 -1.41
N LYS A 261 -10.29 12.97 -1.71
CA LYS A 261 -11.48 13.54 -2.37
C LYS A 261 -11.53 13.15 -3.84
N GLU A 262 -10.39 12.76 -4.41
CA GLU A 262 -10.29 12.21 -5.75
C GLU A 262 -8.96 11.45 -5.87
N MET A 263 -9.03 10.17 -6.24
CA MET A 263 -7.92 9.44 -6.83
C MET A 263 -8.37 8.95 -8.20
N ASN A 264 -7.68 9.43 -9.23
CA ASN A 264 -8.03 9.16 -10.60
C ASN A 264 -7.09 8.09 -11.16
N ILE A 265 -7.62 6.92 -11.50
CA ILE A 265 -6.85 5.78 -12.01
C ILE A 265 -7.35 5.32 -13.37
N THR A 266 -6.45 5.03 -14.31
CA THR A 266 -6.77 4.35 -15.58
C THR A 266 -6.35 2.91 -15.50
N VAL A 267 -7.26 1.98 -15.79
CA VAL A 267 -7.05 0.54 -15.60
C VAL A 267 -7.11 -0.18 -16.94
N ASP A 268 -6.06 -0.92 -17.26
CA ASP A 268 -5.96 -1.76 -18.45
C ASP A 268 -5.59 -3.21 -18.06
N VAL A 269 -5.72 -4.16 -18.99
CA VAL A 269 -5.45 -5.58 -18.76
C VAL A 269 -4.37 -6.07 -19.72
N ILE A 270 -3.27 -6.56 -19.16
CA ILE A 270 -2.20 -7.20 -19.91
C ILE A 270 -2.42 -8.71 -19.90
N LYS A 271 -2.73 -9.27 -21.07
CA LYS A 271 -3.09 -10.68 -21.23
C LYS A 271 -1.87 -11.60 -21.15
N GLY A 272 -2.02 -12.72 -20.44
CA GLY A 272 -1.06 -13.83 -20.46
C GLY A 272 0.35 -13.48 -19.95
N THR A 273 0.48 -12.39 -19.18
CA THR A 273 1.74 -11.99 -18.53
C THR A 273 1.69 -12.36 -17.07
N LYS A 274 2.57 -13.26 -16.64
CA LYS A 274 2.64 -13.67 -15.24
C LYS A 274 3.59 -12.77 -14.46
N LEU A 275 3.09 -12.26 -13.33
CA LEU A 275 3.88 -11.65 -12.27
C LEU A 275 3.66 -12.43 -10.98
N ASP A 276 4.75 -12.72 -10.24
CA ASP A 276 4.66 -13.36 -8.93
C ASP A 276 4.36 -12.33 -7.83
N TRP A 277 4.84 -11.09 -8.01
CA TRP A 277 4.64 -9.94 -7.12
C TRP A 277 4.27 -8.68 -7.91
N PRO A 278 3.63 -7.69 -7.26
CA PRO A 278 3.38 -6.41 -7.88
C PRO A 278 4.67 -5.74 -8.37
N ARG A 279 4.53 -4.88 -9.38
CA ARG A 279 5.63 -4.05 -9.90
C ARG A 279 5.15 -2.62 -10.09
N ILE A 280 5.97 -1.64 -9.74
CA ILE A 280 5.64 -0.22 -9.94
C ILE A 280 6.56 0.36 -11.02
N GLU A 281 5.98 1.17 -11.89
CA GLU A 281 6.69 1.96 -12.88
C GLU A 281 6.60 3.44 -12.50
N THR A 282 7.73 4.09 -12.28
CA THR A 282 7.83 5.55 -12.17
C THR A 282 8.34 6.14 -13.48
N SER A 283 8.50 7.45 -13.57
CA SER A 283 9.11 8.07 -14.76
C SER A 283 10.54 7.59 -15.02
N ARG A 284 11.28 7.18 -13.98
CA ARG A 284 12.71 6.84 -14.06
C ARG A 284 13.03 5.38 -13.78
N ASN A 285 12.21 4.71 -12.97
CA ASN A 285 12.54 3.42 -12.39
C ASN A 285 11.43 2.39 -12.59
N TRP A 286 11.83 1.12 -12.60
CA TRP A 286 10.97 0.00 -12.26
C TRP A 286 11.25 -0.42 -10.82
N ILE A 287 10.19 -0.68 -10.06
CA ILE A 287 10.27 -1.06 -8.65
C ILE A 287 9.78 -2.50 -8.48
N THR A 288 10.67 -3.33 -7.94
CA THR A 288 10.41 -4.70 -7.51
C THR A 288 10.27 -4.74 -5.99
N MET A 289 9.59 -5.74 -5.44
CA MET A 289 9.30 -5.79 -4.01
C MET A 289 9.18 -7.21 -3.47
N GLY A 290 9.19 -7.32 -2.15
CA GLY A 290 8.94 -8.54 -1.42
C GLY A 290 8.42 -8.24 -0.01
N TYR A 291 7.47 -9.07 0.45
CA TYR A 291 6.88 -8.96 1.78
C TYR A 291 6.82 -10.32 2.46
N ASP A 292 7.20 -10.37 3.72
CA ASP A 292 7.08 -11.54 4.58
C ASP A 292 6.97 -11.09 6.04
N ASN A 293 6.61 -11.98 6.96
CA ASN A 293 6.60 -11.66 8.40
C ASN A 293 8.02 -11.41 8.94
N ASP A 294 9.05 -11.81 8.20
CA ASP A 294 10.47 -11.61 8.50
C ASP A 294 11.14 -10.77 7.41
N LEU A 295 11.76 -9.63 7.78
CA LEU A 295 12.46 -8.76 6.83
C LEU A 295 13.56 -9.47 6.04
N ASN A 296 14.22 -10.50 6.60
CA ASN A 296 15.23 -11.26 5.87
C ASN A 296 14.61 -12.00 4.68
N LYS A 297 13.41 -12.58 4.88
CA LYS A 297 12.67 -13.26 3.81
C LYS A 297 12.04 -12.27 2.83
N ALA A 298 11.54 -11.13 3.32
CA ALA A 298 11.08 -10.03 2.47
C ALA A 298 12.20 -9.56 1.53
N TRP A 299 13.43 -9.43 2.06
CA TRP A 299 14.62 -9.14 1.28
C TRP A 299 14.93 -10.25 0.27
N ASP A 300 14.89 -11.53 0.65
CA ASP A 300 15.13 -12.63 -0.28
C ASP A 300 14.16 -12.63 -1.46
N ILE A 301 12.88 -12.33 -1.20
CA ILE A 301 11.85 -12.18 -2.24
C ILE A 301 12.16 -10.97 -3.13
N ALA A 302 12.41 -9.80 -2.55
CA ALA A 302 12.72 -8.58 -3.31
C ALA A 302 13.99 -8.77 -4.17
N LYS A 303 15.01 -9.46 -3.63
CA LYS A 303 16.25 -9.84 -4.32
C LYS A 303 15.97 -10.76 -5.50
N ALA A 304 15.14 -11.78 -5.33
CA ALA A 304 14.75 -12.68 -6.42
C ALA A 304 13.99 -11.93 -7.53
N GLU A 305 13.00 -11.11 -7.18
CA GLU A 305 12.22 -10.32 -8.15
C GLU A 305 13.08 -9.30 -8.89
N THR A 306 14.01 -8.65 -8.18
CA THR A 306 14.96 -7.71 -8.78
C THR A 306 15.94 -8.42 -9.71
N GLY A 307 16.46 -9.59 -9.31
CA GLY A 307 17.31 -10.44 -10.14
C GLY A 307 16.63 -10.85 -11.44
N LYS A 308 15.36 -11.29 -11.38
CA LYS A 308 14.54 -11.60 -12.57
C LYS A 308 14.43 -10.37 -13.48
N TYR A 309 14.06 -9.22 -12.93
CA TYR A 309 13.89 -7.98 -13.70
C TYR A 309 15.20 -7.54 -14.38
N LEU A 310 16.29 -7.41 -13.62
CA LEU A 310 17.57 -6.96 -14.14
C LEU A 310 18.15 -7.97 -15.15
N GLY A 311 17.95 -9.27 -14.91
CA GLY A 311 18.35 -10.33 -15.83
C GLY A 311 17.66 -10.19 -17.19
N GLN A 312 16.34 -10.00 -17.18
CA GLN A 312 15.55 -9.76 -18.39
C GLN A 312 15.98 -8.46 -19.09
N GLN A 313 16.12 -7.37 -18.34
CA GLN A 313 16.49 -6.05 -18.88
C GLN A 313 17.87 -6.06 -19.55
N ARG A 314 18.82 -6.82 -19.01
CA ARG A 314 20.24 -6.79 -19.40
C ARG A 314 20.69 -8.00 -20.22
N GLY A 315 19.81 -8.96 -20.47
CA GLY A 315 20.13 -10.19 -21.19
C GLY A 315 21.15 -11.08 -20.47
N ILE A 316 21.08 -11.16 -19.13
CA ILE A 316 21.95 -11.98 -18.29
C ILE A 316 21.12 -12.89 -17.38
N SER A 317 21.74 -13.93 -16.80
CA SER A 317 21.02 -14.81 -15.86
C SER A 317 20.61 -14.04 -14.59
N PRO A 318 19.50 -14.42 -13.93
CA PRO A 318 19.07 -13.82 -12.68
C PRO A 318 20.16 -13.83 -11.60
N GLU A 319 20.95 -14.91 -11.50
CA GLU A 319 22.03 -15.05 -10.52
C GLU A 319 23.13 -14.02 -10.76
N LYS A 320 23.52 -13.82 -12.03
CA LYS A 320 24.48 -12.78 -12.40
C LYS A 320 23.92 -11.38 -12.16
N ALA A 321 22.61 -11.20 -12.37
CA ALA A 321 21.94 -9.93 -12.15
C ALA A 321 21.85 -9.54 -10.66
N VAL A 322 21.65 -10.51 -9.76
CA VAL A 322 21.68 -10.28 -8.30
C VAL A 322 23.01 -9.68 -7.87
N GLY A 323 24.13 -10.14 -8.43
CA GLY A 323 25.47 -9.57 -8.16
C GLY A 323 25.66 -8.11 -8.60
N LEU A 324 24.73 -7.54 -9.37
CA LEU A 324 24.75 -6.14 -9.78
C LEU A 324 23.91 -5.24 -8.86
N MET A 325 22.98 -5.81 -8.09
CA MET A 325 21.94 -5.05 -7.40
C MET A 325 22.49 -3.92 -6.53
N GLN A 326 23.49 -4.19 -5.68
CA GLN A 326 24.11 -3.18 -4.82
C GLN A 326 24.74 -2.00 -5.58
N LYS A 327 25.08 -2.18 -6.87
CA LYS A 327 25.71 -1.14 -7.70
C LYS A 327 24.71 -0.35 -8.53
N VAL A 328 23.52 -0.92 -8.81
CA VAL A 328 22.60 -0.38 -9.81
C VAL A 328 21.22 -0.04 -9.25
N SER A 329 20.84 -0.65 -8.12
CA SER A 329 19.52 -0.53 -7.51
C SER A 329 19.58 0.22 -6.18
N ASP A 330 18.44 0.81 -5.79
CA ASP A 330 18.23 1.45 -4.49
C ASP A 330 17.15 0.68 -3.74
N CYS A 331 17.52 -0.05 -2.69
CA CYS A 331 16.60 -0.90 -1.94
C CYS A 331 16.28 -0.30 -0.57
N ARG A 332 15.00 -0.28 -0.22
CA ARG A 332 14.47 0.42 0.97
C ARG A 332 13.40 -0.42 1.66
N ILE A 333 13.18 -0.11 2.93
CA ILE A 333 12.16 -0.77 3.76
C ILE A 333 10.88 0.05 3.62
N SER A 334 9.79 -0.49 3.07
CA SER A 334 8.53 0.26 2.94
C SER A 334 7.86 0.44 4.30
N GLU A 335 7.66 -0.65 5.02
CA GLU A 335 6.94 -0.74 6.29
C GLU A 335 7.42 -1.95 7.10
N VAL A 336 7.18 -1.94 8.42
CA VAL A 336 7.48 -3.06 9.32
C VAL A 336 6.34 -3.45 10.28
N VAL A 337 5.14 -2.92 10.05
CA VAL A 337 4.07 -2.85 11.07
C VAL A 337 2.80 -3.62 10.70
N ASN A 338 2.71 -4.16 9.47
CA ASN A 338 1.49 -4.71 8.91
C ASN A 338 1.36 -6.23 9.00
N ILE A 339 1.88 -6.85 10.07
CA ILE A 339 2.05 -8.31 10.23
C ILE A 339 3.14 -8.87 9.30
N LYS A 340 3.11 -8.48 8.02
CA LYS A 340 4.25 -8.58 7.12
C LYS A 340 5.02 -7.27 7.15
N LYS A 341 6.28 -7.37 6.73
CA LYS A 341 7.25 -6.30 6.59
C LYS A 341 7.72 -6.27 5.13
N GLY A 342 8.02 -5.08 4.62
CA GLY A 342 8.23 -4.87 3.19
C GLY A 342 9.59 -4.32 2.81
N VAL A 343 10.14 -4.85 1.72
CA VAL A 343 11.32 -4.30 1.04
C VAL A 343 10.98 -4.07 -0.42
N TYR A 344 11.38 -2.92 -0.96
CA TYR A 344 11.32 -2.64 -2.39
C TYR A 344 12.66 -2.15 -2.92
N CYS A 345 12.91 -2.40 -4.20
CA CYS A 345 14.12 -1.98 -4.90
C CYS A 345 13.76 -1.19 -6.15
N MET A 346 14.23 0.05 -6.23
CA MET A 346 14.17 0.87 -7.44
C MET A 346 15.30 0.48 -8.38
N ASN A 347 14.97 0.30 -9.66
CA ASN A 347 15.89 -0.09 -10.72
C ASN A 347 15.74 0.87 -11.90
N PRO A 348 16.83 1.45 -12.43
CA PRO A 348 16.76 2.35 -13.58
C PRO A 348 16.10 1.69 -14.79
N LYS A 349 15.26 2.43 -15.51
CA LYS A 349 14.70 1.96 -16.79
C LYS A 349 15.76 1.72 -17.86
N ASP A 350 16.78 2.57 -17.89
CA ASP A 350 17.93 2.40 -18.77
C ASP A 350 18.92 1.40 -18.16
N ALA A 351 19.17 0.32 -18.88
CA ALA A 351 20.11 -0.74 -18.50
C ALA A 351 21.55 -0.23 -18.31
N LYS A 352 21.93 0.92 -18.88
CA LYS A 352 23.28 1.47 -18.69
C LYS A 352 23.40 2.38 -17.48
N SER A 353 22.27 2.81 -16.93
CA SER A 353 22.21 3.71 -15.79
C SER A 353 22.40 2.95 -14.47
N THR A 354 22.87 3.68 -13.46
CA THR A 354 22.97 3.23 -12.06
C THR A 354 22.26 4.24 -11.17
N ILE A 355 21.66 3.79 -10.07
CA ILE A 355 21.20 4.70 -9.02
C ILE A 355 22.37 4.91 -8.07
N THR A 356 22.92 6.13 -8.04
CA THR A 356 23.85 6.51 -6.98
C THR A 356 23.05 6.83 -5.73
N VAL A 357 22.95 5.84 -4.84
CA VAL A 357 22.33 6.03 -3.53
C VAL A 357 23.40 6.47 -2.56
N ASP A 358 23.16 7.60 -1.92
CA ASP A 358 23.93 8.03 -0.76
C ASP A 358 23.51 7.15 0.42
N HIS A 359 24.40 6.27 0.89
CA HIS A 359 24.27 5.51 2.14
C HIS A 359 25.19 6.12 3.20
N PRO A 360 24.91 7.36 3.65
CA PRO A 360 25.76 7.99 4.64
C PRO A 360 25.74 7.14 5.93
N VAL A 361 26.92 6.98 6.54
CA VAL A 361 27.09 6.34 7.85
C VAL A 361 27.16 7.35 8.99
N ALA A 362 27.16 8.64 8.65
CA ALA A 362 27.23 9.76 9.57
C ALA A 362 26.35 10.89 9.06
N GLU A 363 26.02 11.82 9.95
CA GLU A 363 25.26 13.02 9.64
C GLU A 363 25.84 13.78 8.44
N THR A 364 24.95 14.28 7.57
CA THR A 364 25.33 15.09 6.39
C THR A 364 24.73 16.49 6.51
N ASN A 365 25.03 17.38 5.57
CA ASN A 365 24.35 18.68 5.48
C ASN A 365 22.84 18.54 5.17
N ARG A 366 22.41 17.41 4.60
CA ARG A 366 21.01 17.14 4.21
C ARG A 366 20.23 16.31 5.22
N TYR A 367 20.90 15.41 5.94
CA TYR A 367 20.23 14.38 6.74
C TYR A 367 20.85 14.26 8.14
N TRP A 368 19.99 14.08 9.13
CA TRP A 368 20.36 13.31 10.31
C TRP A 368 20.36 11.84 9.95
N VAL A 369 21.33 11.09 10.46
CA VAL A 369 21.58 9.71 10.02
C VAL A 369 21.79 8.84 11.23
N THR A 370 21.09 7.72 11.27
CA THR A 370 21.35 6.61 12.20
C THR A 370 21.51 5.33 11.40
N THR A 371 22.43 4.47 11.84
CA THR A 371 22.74 3.21 11.18
C THR A 371 22.84 2.10 12.19
N ALA A 372 22.47 0.90 11.78
CA ALA A 372 22.77 -0.30 12.54
C ALA A 372 23.09 -1.46 11.58
N THR A 373 23.91 -2.38 12.07
CA THR A 373 24.33 -3.58 11.35
C THR A 373 24.16 -4.78 12.25
N ASP A 374 23.47 -5.80 11.76
CA ASP A 374 23.23 -7.05 12.47
C ASP A 374 23.15 -8.20 11.45
N ALA A 375 23.34 -9.45 11.89
CA ALA A 375 23.10 -10.60 11.03
C ALA A 375 21.61 -10.75 10.66
N ASP A 376 20.71 -10.24 11.50
CA ASP A 376 19.26 -10.22 11.30
C ASP A 376 18.78 -8.82 10.88
N LEU A 377 18.18 -8.73 9.68
CA LEU A 377 17.69 -7.47 9.15
C LEU A 377 16.59 -6.80 10.01
N ASN A 378 15.80 -7.60 10.75
CA ASN A 378 14.82 -7.04 11.68
C ASN A 378 15.52 -6.25 12.79
N LYS A 379 16.57 -6.83 13.40
CA LYS A 379 17.32 -6.16 14.46
C LYS A 379 18.05 -4.92 13.97
N ALA A 380 18.63 -4.98 12.76
CA ALA A 380 19.26 -3.81 12.15
C ALA A 380 18.24 -2.67 11.94
N MET A 381 17.04 -2.99 11.45
CA MET A 381 15.96 -2.01 11.30
C MET A 381 15.52 -1.43 12.65
N ASP A 382 15.31 -2.28 13.65
CA ASP A 382 14.88 -1.88 15.00
C ASP A 382 15.89 -0.94 15.65
N GLN A 383 17.17 -1.31 15.63
CA GLN A 383 18.26 -0.53 16.22
C GLN A 383 18.44 0.82 15.51
N ALA A 384 18.45 0.83 14.17
CA ALA A 384 18.63 2.05 13.39
C ALA A 384 17.48 3.05 13.60
N SER A 385 16.24 2.55 13.59
CA SER A 385 15.05 3.40 13.75
C SER A 385 14.84 3.86 15.19
N MET A 386 15.08 3.01 16.20
CA MET A 386 15.07 3.42 17.61
C MET A 386 16.16 4.46 17.91
N ALA A 387 17.35 4.31 17.32
CA ALA A 387 18.40 5.32 17.41
C ALA A 387 17.94 6.67 16.81
N MET A 388 17.18 6.67 15.71
CA MET A 388 16.63 7.90 15.13
C MET A 388 15.66 8.59 16.10
N ILE A 389 14.79 7.83 16.76
CA ILE A 389 13.88 8.36 17.80
C ILE A 389 14.70 9.01 18.94
N GLY A 390 15.78 8.37 19.38
CA GLY A 390 16.70 8.93 20.38
C GLY A 390 17.36 10.24 19.91
N LEU A 391 17.88 10.25 18.68
CA LEU A 391 18.53 11.40 18.07
C LEU A 391 17.59 12.60 17.95
N LEU A 392 16.33 12.39 17.57
CA LEU A 392 15.32 13.43 17.48
C LEU A 392 15.00 14.07 18.84
N GLN A 393 14.92 13.25 19.91
CA GLN A 393 14.75 13.78 21.27
C GLN A 393 15.97 14.63 21.68
N GLU A 394 17.18 14.11 21.49
CA GLU A 394 18.41 14.78 21.92
C GLU A 394 18.69 16.07 21.13
N LYS A 395 18.67 15.99 19.78
CA LYS A 395 19.10 17.11 18.92
C LYS A 395 18.01 18.14 18.69
N LYS A 396 16.74 17.74 18.78
CA LYS A 396 15.59 18.57 18.38
C LYS A 396 14.59 18.83 19.50
N GLY A 397 14.81 18.24 20.68
CA GLY A 397 13.97 18.46 21.85
C GLY A 397 12.53 17.97 21.66
N LEU A 398 12.31 17.05 20.71
CA LEU A 398 10.98 16.47 20.49
C LEU A 398 10.63 15.52 21.64
N SER A 399 9.34 15.43 21.94
CA SER A 399 8.86 14.38 22.86
C SER A 399 9.14 13.00 22.27
N ARG A 400 9.13 11.96 23.12
CA ARG A 400 9.30 10.57 22.66
C ARG A 400 8.24 10.17 21.64
N LEU A 401 6.97 10.54 21.86
CA LEU A 401 5.85 10.23 20.97
C LEU A 401 5.92 11.06 19.67
N ASP A 402 6.25 12.35 19.75
CA ASP A 402 6.45 13.17 18.55
C ASP A 402 7.63 12.66 17.70
N SER A 403 8.71 12.20 18.33
CA SER A 403 9.86 11.62 17.61
C SER A 403 9.47 10.34 16.88
N TYR A 404 8.67 9.48 17.51
CA TYR A 404 8.19 8.24 16.91
C TYR A 404 7.24 8.50 15.73
N GLY A 405 6.28 9.42 15.91
CA GLY A 405 5.36 9.83 14.85
C GLY A 405 6.06 10.53 13.68
N LEU A 406 6.95 11.49 13.96
CA LEU A 406 7.72 12.18 12.90
C LEU A 406 8.60 11.19 12.12
N ALA A 407 9.22 10.24 12.81
CA ALA A 407 9.98 9.18 12.15
C ALA A 407 9.09 8.34 11.23
N SER A 408 7.91 7.92 11.68
CA SER A 408 6.97 7.17 10.84
C SER A 408 6.54 7.93 9.58
N MET A 409 6.37 9.25 9.68
CA MET A 409 5.87 10.09 8.58
C MET A 409 6.96 10.59 7.61
N SER A 410 8.25 10.57 7.98
CA SER A 410 9.28 11.28 7.20
C SER A 410 10.67 10.62 7.15
N MET A 411 10.93 9.60 7.97
CA MET A 411 12.21 8.89 7.94
C MET A 411 12.36 8.08 6.65
N ASP A 412 13.59 7.92 6.17
CA ASP A 412 13.89 7.12 4.99
C ASP A 412 14.87 6.01 5.34
N CYS A 413 14.38 4.82 5.72
CA CYS A 413 15.22 3.67 6.01
C CYS A 413 15.58 2.90 4.73
N ARG A 414 16.88 2.86 4.45
CA ARG A 414 17.50 2.27 3.27
C ARG A 414 18.34 1.07 3.65
N LEU A 415 18.40 0.08 2.77
CA LEU A 415 19.33 -1.04 2.93
C LEU A 415 20.72 -0.62 2.48
N GLY A 416 21.71 -0.78 3.38
CA GLY A 416 23.11 -0.52 3.08
C GLY A 416 23.82 -1.74 2.51
N ASP A 417 25.02 -2.00 3.00
CA ASP A 417 25.74 -3.24 2.71
C ASP A 417 24.98 -4.45 3.27
N LEU A 418 24.83 -5.47 2.42
CA LEU A 418 24.12 -6.71 2.73
C LEU A 418 24.99 -7.90 2.35
N SER A 419 25.21 -8.79 3.32
CA SER A 419 25.76 -10.13 3.17
C SER A 419 24.98 -11.11 4.04
N ASP A 420 25.29 -12.40 3.92
CA ASP A 420 24.63 -13.42 4.73
C ASP A 420 24.87 -13.18 6.23
N ASP A 421 26.09 -12.75 6.60
CA ASP A 421 26.51 -12.55 7.99
C ASP A 421 26.31 -11.12 8.52
N SER A 422 26.04 -10.15 7.64
CA SER A 422 25.98 -8.73 8.02
C SER A 422 25.02 -7.94 7.14
N LYS A 423 23.98 -7.38 7.73
CA LYS A 423 22.95 -6.59 7.05
C LYS A 423 22.83 -5.24 7.72
N SER A 424 22.96 -4.17 6.94
CA SER A 424 22.93 -2.80 7.47
C SER A 424 21.68 -2.04 7.01
N VAL A 425 21.15 -1.24 7.94
CA VAL A 425 20.03 -0.32 7.69
C VAL A 425 20.49 1.09 8.03
N HIS A 426 20.22 2.02 7.11
CA HIS A 426 20.52 3.44 7.26
C HIS A 426 19.20 4.20 7.28
N CYS A 427 18.84 4.76 8.41
CA CYS A 427 17.64 5.57 8.56
C CYS A 427 18.02 7.06 8.50
N LEU A 428 17.45 7.76 7.52
CA LEU A 428 17.76 9.15 7.23
C LEU A 428 16.57 10.04 7.55
N MET A 429 16.78 11.11 8.31
CA MET A 429 15.76 12.12 8.57
C MET A 429 16.16 13.44 7.88
N PRO A 430 15.35 13.97 6.94
CA PRO A 430 15.69 15.20 6.22
C PRO A 430 15.80 16.40 7.16
N LYS A 431 16.92 17.12 7.11
CA LYS A 431 17.11 18.37 7.86
C LYS A 431 16.20 19.49 7.35
N SER A 432 15.75 19.40 6.11
CA SER A 432 14.84 20.36 5.48
C SER A 432 13.46 20.43 6.14
N LEU A 433 13.09 19.47 7.00
CA LEU A 433 11.85 19.56 7.76
C LEU A 433 11.85 20.72 8.76
N TRP A 434 13.03 21.10 9.28
CA TRP A 434 13.15 22.24 10.20
C TRP A 434 13.28 23.54 9.41
N VAL A 435 12.16 24.25 9.28
CA VAL A 435 12.10 25.55 8.60
C VAL A 435 12.35 26.69 9.58
N ALA A 436 12.83 27.83 9.08
CA ALA A 436 12.97 29.03 9.92
C ALA A 436 11.59 29.39 10.50
N LYS A 437 11.54 29.73 11.79
CA LYS A 437 10.31 30.24 12.41
C LYS A 437 9.88 31.49 11.65
N LYS A 438 8.66 31.45 11.11
CA LYS A 438 8.03 32.60 10.44
C LYS A 438 7.56 33.62 11.46
#